data_AF-A0A3N7K0W2-F1
#
_entry.id   AF-A0A3N7K0W2-F1
#
_cell.length_a   1.000
_cell.length_b   1.000
_cell.length_c   1.000
_cell.angle_alpha   90.00
_cell.angle_beta   90.00
_cell.angle_gamma   90.00
#
_symmetry.space_group_name_H-M   'P 1'
#
loop_
_entity.id
_entity.type
_entity.pdbx_description
1 polymer ?
#
loop_
_entity_poly.entity_id
_entity_poly.type
_entity_poly.pdbx_seq_one_letter_code
_entity_poly.pdbx_strand_id
1 'polypeptide(L)'
;MRRTRTPMPKSRPSPSSRKRRKPRKARTPSPPTRPEPFQPAFSAVHRKPRDRSRVAGHHRGIPTDADGGPMLALAYFTPRRYILGAFAAAMVASGAAVADEKGSWSERSWGPMVKGSGQVVTEARQVSGYQGVHLKGSMKIVLRQSGREGVQVEADDNLIGLIETAVTTRDGLPTLEIGTKKGASYTTRNRMTVTVDLIDLQSVAISGSGDVLGNGIKSGELRLSIVGSGDVRLTQLATGTMAVNVSGSGDVALGGKADKLSVSIAGSGDVVTRELQAEEVSVSIAGSGDAKVNARKTLNVSIAGSGDVDYTGDPVLKTSIAGHGNVKKR
;
A
#
# COMPACT_ATOMS: atom_id res chain seq x y z
N MET A 1 28.72 67.10 -14.02
CA MET A 1 29.53 66.83 -12.80
C MET A 1 28.62 66.72 -11.57
N ARG A 2 28.50 65.54 -10.96
CA ARG A 2 27.99 65.37 -9.58
C ARG A 2 28.61 64.09 -9.01
N ARG A 3 29.51 64.21 -8.02
CA ARG A 3 30.23 63.08 -7.41
C ARG A 3 29.40 62.52 -6.25
N THR A 4 28.77 61.37 -6.43
CA THR A 4 28.16 60.60 -5.33
C THR A 4 29.25 59.82 -4.59
N ARG A 5 29.29 59.95 -3.26
CA ARG A 5 30.31 59.33 -2.40
C ARG A 5 29.91 57.90 -2.02
N THR A 6 30.77 56.94 -2.32
CA THR A 6 30.68 55.55 -1.83
C THR A 6 31.06 55.47 -0.34
N PRO A 7 30.29 54.79 0.52
CA PRO A 7 30.69 54.55 1.91
C PRO A 7 31.57 53.29 2.05
N MET A 8 32.67 53.41 2.80
CA MET A 8 33.58 52.32 3.17
C MET A 8 32.93 51.33 4.18
N PRO A 9 33.34 50.05 4.19
CA PRO A 9 32.81 49.04 5.11
C PRO A 9 33.33 49.25 6.55
N LYS A 10 32.46 49.02 7.55
CA LYS A 10 32.84 49.07 8.97
C LYS A 10 33.58 47.80 9.41
N SER A 11 34.61 47.99 10.23
CA SER A 11 35.52 46.96 10.76
C SER A 11 34.86 45.95 11.70
N ARG A 12 35.24 44.67 11.58
CA ARG A 12 34.94 43.62 12.56
C ARG A 12 35.73 43.81 13.86
N PRO A 13 35.14 43.63 15.06
CA PRO A 13 35.89 43.45 16.30
C PRO A 13 36.31 41.98 16.51
N SER A 14 37.57 41.79 16.91
CA SER A 14 38.18 40.51 17.28
C SER A 14 37.70 40.01 18.67
N PRO A 15 37.84 38.71 19.02
CA PRO A 15 37.10 38.12 20.13
C PRO A 15 37.70 38.42 21.52
N SER A 16 36.85 38.85 22.46
CA SER A 16 37.25 39.00 23.87
C SER A 16 37.12 37.69 24.66
N SER A 17 38.15 37.39 25.44
CA SER A 17 38.25 36.22 26.30
C SER A 17 37.23 36.24 27.45
N ARG A 18 36.52 35.12 27.70
CA ARG A 18 35.94 34.87 29.04
C ARG A 18 35.79 33.39 29.44
N LYS A 19 36.66 33.00 30.37
CA LYS A 19 36.50 32.00 31.45
C LYS A 19 35.91 30.62 31.10
N ARG A 20 36.81 29.63 31.09
CA ARG A 20 36.52 28.19 31.30
C ARG A 20 35.49 27.98 32.42
N ARG A 21 34.33 27.37 32.12
CA ARG A 21 33.44 26.78 33.14
C ARG A 21 33.93 25.36 33.49
N LYS A 22 34.00 25.03 34.78
CA LYS A 22 34.29 23.67 35.26
C LYS A 22 33.13 22.72 34.88
N PRO A 23 33.40 21.44 34.56
CA PRO A 23 32.35 20.46 34.29
C PRO A 23 31.51 20.19 35.54
N ARG A 24 30.17 20.15 35.40
CA ARG A 24 29.27 19.68 36.45
C ARG A 24 29.38 18.16 36.57
N LYS A 25 29.43 17.64 37.79
CA LYS A 25 29.35 16.19 38.07
C LYS A 25 28.06 15.62 37.45
N ALA A 26 28.18 14.51 36.72
CA ALA A 26 27.03 13.74 36.26
C ALA A 26 26.26 13.19 37.47
N ARG A 27 24.93 13.32 37.44
CA ARG A 27 24.05 12.51 38.29
C ARG A 27 23.71 11.23 37.52
N THR A 28 24.01 10.09 38.10
CA THR A 28 23.52 8.79 37.63
C THR A 28 21.99 8.74 37.76
N PRO A 29 21.26 8.29 36.73
CA PRO A 29 19.84 7.98 36.87
C PRO A 29 19.65 6.67 37.66
N SER A 30 18.69 6.66 38.58
CA SER A 30 18.28 5.46 39.31
C SER A 30 17.68 4.40 38.38
N PRO A 31 17.82 3.10 38.67
CA PRO A 31 17.20 2.04 37.86
C PRO A 31 15.67 2.09 37.98
N PRO A 32 14.92 1.74 36.92
CA PRO A 32 13.46 1.70 36.96
C PRO A 32 12.97 0.55 37.85
N THR A 33 11.99 0.86 38.71
CA THR A 33 11.30 -0.12 39.55
C THR A 33 10.49 -1.10 38.70
N ARG A 34 10.64 -2.39 38.98
CA ARG A 34 9.95 -3.51 38.32
C ARG A 34 8.44 -3.47 38.65
N PRO A 35 7.53 -3.67 37.70
CA PRO A 35 6.11 -3.78 38.00
C PRO A 35 5.79 -5.12 38.71
N GLU A 36 4.96 -5.05 39.75
CA GLU A 36 4.37 -6.20 40.44
C GLU A 36 3.45 -7.02 39.51
N PRO A 37 3.35 -8.36 39.68
CA PRO A 37 2.49 -9.19 38.85
C PRO A 37 1.01 -9.07 39.25
N PHE A 38 0.15 -8.82 38.25
CA PHE A 38 -1.31 -8.86 38.41
C PHE A 38 -1.80 -10.24 38.86
N GLN A 39 -2.53 -10.31 39.98
CA GLN A 39 -3.27 -11.51 40.38
C GLN A 39 -4.65 -11.55 39.70
N PRO A 40 -5.12 -12.71 39.19
CA PRO A 40 -6.45 -12.84 38.63
C PRO A 40 -7.50 -13.09 39.73
N ALA A 41 -8.42 -12.15 39.92
CA ALA A 41 -9.57 -12.34 40.80
C ALA A 41 -10.64 -13.23 40.12
N PHE A 42 -10.62 -14.53 40.43
CA PHE A 42 -11.79 -15.38 40.19
C PHE A 42 -12.96 -14.96 41.09
N SER A 43 -14.16 -14.89 40.54
CA SER A 43 -15.40 -14.94 41.32
C SER A 43 -16.47 -15.70 40.53
N ALA A 44 -16.61 -16.98 40.86
CA ALA A 44 -17.67 -17.82 40.34
C ALA A 44 -18.98 -17.54 41.09
N VAL A 45 -20.08 -17.38 40.37
CA VAL A 45 -21.43 -17.43 40.94
C VAL A 45 -22.18 -18.60 40.32
N HIS A 46 -22.35 -19.66 41.11
CA HIS A 46 -23.29 -20.73 40.78
C HIS A 46 -24.74 -20.23 40.90
N ARG A 47 -25.57 -20.51 39.88
CA ARG A 47 -26.99 -20.85 40.10
C ARG A 47 -27.38 -22.08 39.26
N LYS A 48 -28.15 -22.97 39.90
CA LYS A 48 -28.57 -24.29 39.39
C LYS A 48 -29.74 -24.19 38.41
N PRO A 49 -30.00 -25.24 37.60
CA PRO A 49 -31.04 -25.24 36.57
C PRO A 49 -32.45 -25.51 37.11
N ARG A 50 -33.46 -25.16 36.33
CA ARG A 50 -34.83 -25.68 36.42
C ARG A 50 -35.39 -25.98 35.01
N ASP A 51 -36.43 -26.80 34.99
CA ASP A 51 -36.68 -27.82 33.98
C ASP A 51 -38.11 -27.75 33.40
N ARG A 52 -38.31 -28.38 32.22
CA ARG A 52 -39.59 -28.72 31.54
C ARG A 52 -40.61 -27.60 31.25
N SER A 53 -40.93 -27.43 29.96
CA SER A 53 -42.06 -28.18 29.37
C SER A 53 -42.15 -28.10 27.83
N ARG A 54 -42.12 -29.29 27.21
CA ARG A 54 -42.98 -29.79 26.12
C ARG A 54 -43.80 -28.81 25.26
N VAL A 55 -43.59 -28.87 23.94
CA VAL A 55 -44.64 -29.14 22.93
C VAL A 55 -44.02 -30.04 21.82
N ALA A 56 -44.77 -31.02 21.29
CA ALA A 56 -44.40 -31.87 20.15
C ALA A 56 -44.79 -31.19 18.81
N GLY A 57 -44.30 -31.52 17.60
CA GLY A 57 -43.55 -32.68 17.15
C GLY A 57 -44.36 -33.50 16.12
N HIS A 58 -44.20 -33.21 14.82
CA HIS A 58 -44.58 -34.02 13.63
C HIS A 58 -43.61 -33.61 12.50
N HIS A 59 -42.70 -34.42 11.95
CA HIS A 59 -42.76 -35.69 11.19
C HIS A 59 -42.90 -35.55 9.65
N ARG A 60 -41.87 -36.06 8.94
CA ARG A 60 -41.80 -36.43 7.50
C ARG A 60 -41.77 -35.25 6.50
N GLY A 61 -41.01 -35.28 5.41
CA GLY A 61 -40.04 -36.29 4.95
C GLY A 61 -39.29 -35.81 3.68
N ILE A 62 -38.25 -36.53 3.27
CA ILE A 62 -37.51 -36.32 2.01
C ILE A 62 -38.15 -37.19 0.91
N PRO A 63 -38.22 -36.70 -0.34
CA PRO A 63 -38.05 -37.54 -1.52
C PRO A 63 -36.87 -37.08 -2.41
N THR A 64 -36.28 -38.05 -3.10
CA THR A 64 -35.15 -37.95 -4.03
C THR A 64 -35.57 -37.66 -5.48
N ASP A 65 -34.57 -37.45 -6.35
CA ASP A 65 -34.67 -37.10 -7.77
C ASP A 65 -35.48 -38.06 -8.68
N ALA A 66 -35.89 -37.54 -9.84
CA ALA A 66 -36.19 -38.31 -11.06
C ALA A 66 -36.01 -37.47 -12.36
N ASP A 67 -34.90 -37.74 -13.05
CA ASP A 67 -34.67 -37.76 -14.51
C ASP A 67 -35.18 -36.68 -15.49
N GLY A 68 -34.26 -36.19 -16.34
CA GLY A 68 -34.53 -35.40 -17.55
C GLY A 68 -33.25 -35.16 -18.37
N GLY A 69 -32.92 -36.07 -19.30
CA GLY A 69 -31.62 -36.20 -19.97
C GLY A 69 -31.21 -35.16 -21.05
N PRO A 70 -30.11 -35.42 -21.78
CA PRO A 70 -29.19 -34.37 -22.26
C PRO A 70 -29.30 -33.99 -23.75
N MET A 71 -28.69 -32.85 -24.10
CA MET A 71 -28.41 -32.43 -25.49
C MET A 71 -26.93 -32.61 -25.86
N LEU A 72 -26.70 -33.41 -26.89
CA LEU A 72 -25.51 -33.49 -27.76
C LEU A 72 -25.36 -32.17 -28.56
N ALA A 73 -24.26 -31.84 -29.26
CA ALA A 73 -22.85 -32.19 -29.24
C ALA A 73 -22.15 -31.31 -30.30
N LEU A 74 -20.82 -31.11 -30.24
CA LEU A 74 -19.97 -31.00 -31.43
C LEU A 74 -18.48 -31.12 -31.07
N ALA A 75 -17.74 -31.88 -31.87
CA ALA A 75 -16.34 -32.24 -31.64
C ALA A 75 -15.38 -31.26 -32.34
N TYR A 76 -14.07 -31.38 -32.09
CA TYR A 76 -13.14 -31.87 -33.14
C TYR A 76 -11.68 -32.09 -32.68
N PHE A 77 -11.04 -33.03 -33.37
CA PHE A 77 -9.59 -33.26 -33.57
C PHE A 77 -8.66 -33.72 -32.43
N THR A 78 -8.16 -34.95 -32.62
CA THR A 78 -6.95 -35.53 -32.01
C THR A 78 -5.71 -35.24 -32.87
N PRO A 79 -4.50 -35.56 -32.40
CA PRO A 79 -3.76 -36.56 -33.17
C PRO A 79 -3.00 -37.65 -32.38
N ARG A 80 -2.99 -38.81 -33.03
CA ARG A 80 -2.14 -40.03 -32.96
C ARG A 80 -0.93 -40.11 -32.01
N ARG A 81 -0.81 -41.30 -31.43
CA ARG A 81 0.39 -41.89 -30.80
C ARG A 81 1.29 -42.52 -31.88
N TYR A 82 2.60 -42.56 -31.65
CA TYR A 82 3.53 -43.49 -32.29
C TYR A 82 4.11 -44.44 -31.23
N ILE A 83 4.27 -45.72 -31.59
CA ILE A 83 4.94 -46.75 -30.79
C ILE A 83 5.86 -47.53 -31.76
N LEU A 84 7.14 -47.65 -31.40
CA LEU A 84 8.08 -48.77 -31.63
C LEU A 84 9.48 -48.26 -31.18
N GLY A 85 10.38 -49.05 -30.59
CA GLY A 85 10.32 -50.48 -30.26
C GLY A 85 11.20 -50.80 -29.03
N ALA A 86 11.20 -52.07 -28.63
CA ALA A 86 11.83 -52.56 -27.39
C ALA A 86 13.30 -52.96 -27.57
N PHE A 87 14.04 -53.04 -26.45
CA PHE A 87 14.93 -54.17 -26.13
C PHE A 87 15.06 -54.30 -24.59
N ALA A 88 15.48 -55.47 -24.10
CA ALA A 88 15.17 -55.97 -22.75
C ALA A 88 16.40 -56.41 -21.91
N ALA A 89 16.12 -56.90 -20.69
CA ALA A 89 17.01 -57.58 -19.72
C ALA A 89 17.91 -56.66 -18.84
N ALA A 90 18.18 -56.93 -17.55
CA ALA A 90 17.77 -58.01 -16.63
C ALA A 90 17.71 -57.53 -15.14
N MET A 91 17.09 -58.32 -14.24
CA MET A 91 17.12 -58.13 -12.77
C MET A 91 18.30 -58.86 -12.07
N VAL A 92 18.42 -58.65 -10.73
CA VAL A 92 19.09 -59.46 -9.67
C VAL A 92 20.48 -58.92 -9.21
N ALA A 93 20.76 -58.63 -7.92
CA ALA A 93 19.99 -58.80 -6.66
C ALA A 93 20.12 -57.66 -5.61
N SER A 94 19.33 -57.82 -4.54
CA SER A 94 19.35 -57.30 -3.16
C SER A 94 20.68 -56.84 -2.52
N GLY A 95 20.62 -55.78 -1.69
CA GLY A 95 21.67 -55.49 -0.69
C GLY A 95 21.41 -54.24 0.18
N ALA A 96 21.09 -54.46 1.46
CA ALA A 96 21.11 -53.51 2.60
C ALA A 96 20.30 -52.18 2.51
N ALA A 97 19.32 -52.05 3.40
CA ALA A 97 18.74 -50.76 3.76
C ALA A 97 19.70 -49.98 4.68
N VAL A 98 19.86 -48.68 4.44
CA VAL A 98 20.25 -47.71 5.47
C VAL A 98 19.26 -46.55 5.39
N ALA A 99 18.42 -46.41 6.41
CA ALA A 99 17.58 -45.23 6.57
C ALA A 99 18.41 -44.12 7.22
N ASP A 100 18.34 -42.90 6.68
CA ASP A 100 18.63 -41.68 7.44
C ASP A 100 17.53 -40.66 7.19
N GLU A 101 16.51 -40.69 8.05
CA GLU A 101 15.53 -39.60 8.14
C GLU A 101 16.14 -38.44 8.93
N LYS A 102 16.38 -37.30 8.27
CA LYS A 102 16.44 -35.96 8.88
C LYS A 102 16.10 -34.88 7.86
N GLY A 103 14.84 -34.49 7.80
CA GLY A 103 14.37 -33.49 6.83
C GLY A 103 12.94 -32.99 7.09
N SER A 104 12.58 -32.73 8.34
CA SER A 104 11.31 -32.09 8.66
C SER A 104 11.24 -30.66 8.09
N TRP A 105 10.00 -30.21 7.84
CA TRP A 105 9.48 -28.83 7.73
C TRP A 105 8.88 -28.42 6.37
N SER A 106 7.61 -28.82 6.20
CA SER A 106 6.58 -28.14 5.39
C SER A 106 6.91 -27.75 3.94
N GLU A 107 6.57 -28.63 3.00
CA GLU A 107 6.30 -28.23 1.63
C GLU A 107 5.03 -27.36 1.56
N ARG A 108 5.20 -26.04 1.66
CA ARG A 108 4.20 -25.07 1.17
C ARG A 108 4.70 -24.52 -0.16
N SER A 109 3.90 -24.74 -1.20
CA SER A 109 4.26 -24.46 -2.59
C SER A 109 4.44 -22.96 -2.85
N TRP A 110 5.70 -22.51 -2.74
CA TRP A 110 6.22 -21.27 -3.31
C TRP A 110 7.38 -21.62 -4.24
N GLY A 111 7.48 -20.93 -5.38
CA GLY A 111 8.64 -21.07 -6.27
C GLY A 111 9.94 -20.65 -5.56
N PRO A 112 11.11 -21.14 -6.01
CA PRO A 112 12.39 -20.79 -5.42
C PRO A 112 12.61 -19.28 -5.42
N MET A 113 13.04 -18.73 -4.29
CA MET A 113 13.28 -17.29 -4.14
C MET A 113 14.49 -16.87 -4.99
N VAL A 114 14.25 -16.05 -6.00
CA VAL A 114 15.30 -15.56 -6.91
C VAL A 114 16.06 -14.43 -6.23
N LYS A 115 17.35 -14.64 -5.98
CA LYS A 115 18.24 -13.60 -5.46
C LYS A 115 18.72 -12.71 -6.60
N GLY A 116 18.49 -11.41 -6.49
CA GLY A 116 18.96 -10.41 -7.42
C GLY A 116 20.48 -10.40 -7.55
N SER A 117 20.97 -10.26 -8.78
CA SER A 117 22.39 -10.28 -9.13
C SER A 117 23.18 -9.09 -8.58
N GLY A 118 22.49 -7.97 -8.33
CA GLY A 118 23.11 -6.66 -8.05
C GLY A 118 23.47 -5.86 -9.31
N GLN A 119 23.33 -6.42 -10.52
CA GLN A 119 23.59 -5.74 -11.79
C GLN A 119 22.31 -5.09 -12.32
N VAL A 120 22.16 -3.79 -12.09
CA VAL A 120 20.99 -3.04 -12.55
C VAL A 120 21.03 -2.82 -14.06
N VAL A 121 19.91 -3.13 -14.71
CA VAL A 121 19.66 -2.84 -16.13
C VAL A 121 18.35 -2.08 -16.29
N THR A 122 18.16 -1.46 -17.46
CA THR A 122 16.94 -0.71 -17.80
C THR A 122 16.30 -1.27 -19.07
N GLU A 123 15.00 -1.52 -19.04
CA GLU A 123 14.24 -2.06 -20.17
C GLU A 123 12.99 -1.20 -20.45
N ALA A 124 12.76 -0.87 -21.72
CA ALA A 124 11.55 -0.15 -22.14
C ALA A 124 10.41 -1.13 -22.44
N ARG A 125 9.23 -0.92 -21.85
CA ARG A 125 8.04 -1.75 -22.06
C ARG A 125 7.14 -1.13 -23.13
N GLN A 126 6.74 -1.94 -24.10
CA GLN A 126 5.85 -1.53 -25.21
C GLN A 126 4.38 -1.62 -24.78
N VAL A 127 3.93 -0.62 -24.01
CA VAL A 127 2.55 -0.50 -23.51
C VAL A 127 2.08 0.96 -23.64
N SER A 128 0.80 1.16 -23.96
CA SER A 128 0.19 2.45 -24.32
C SER A 128 -1.33 2.41 -24.08
N GLY A 129 -1.98 3.56 -24.09
CA GLY A 129 -3.43 3.73 -23.94
C GLY A 129 -3.92 3.63 -22.50
N TYR A 130 -3.15 4.10 -21.52
CA TYR A 130 -3.50 4.01 -20.10
C TYR A 130 -3.73 5.37 -19.45
N GLN A 131 -4.78 5.44 -18.64
CA GLN A 131 -5.20 6.61 -17.85
C GLN A 131 -5.16 6.32 -16.34
N GLY A 132 -4.97 5.06 -15.95
CA GLY A 132 -4.69 4.64 -14.59
C GLY A 132 -3.34 3.94 -14.46
N VAL A 133 -2.80 3.88 -13.24
CA VAL A 133 -1.63 3.06 -12.88
C VAL A 133 -1.95 2.24 -11.63
N HIS A 134 -1.74 0.93 -11.66
CA HIS A 134 -1.95 0.02 -10.52
C HIS A 134 -0.68 -0.76 -10.20
N LEU A 135 -0.07 -0.44 -9.06
CA LEU A 135 1.08 -1.15 -8.51
C LEU A 135 0.65 -2.36 -7.67
N LYS A 136 1.19 -3.53 -7.99
CA LYS A 136 0.99 -4.79 -7.26
C LYS A 136 2.35 -5.29 -6.75
N GLY A 137 2.65 -5.04 -5.47
CA GLY A 137 3.93 -5.40 -4.84
C GLY A 137 4.62 -4.22 -4.14
N SER A 138 5.96 -4.23 -4.14
CA SER A 138 6.84 -3.35 -3.35
C SER A 138 7.77 -2.45 -4.18
N MET A 139 7.55 -2.35 -5.49
CA MET A 139 8.39 -1.54 -6.39
C MET A 139 8.18 -0.04 -6.16
N LYS A 140 9.12 0.78 -6.66
CA LYS A 140 8.93 2.22 -6.75
C LYS A 140 8.34 2.59 -8.12
N ILE A 141 7.38 3.50 -8.15
CA ILE A 141 6.89 4.13 -9.38
C ILE A 141 7.26 5.61 -9.39
N VAL A 142 7.65 6.12 -10.56
CA VAL A 142 7.84 7.55 -10.82
C VAL A 142 6.96 7.95 -12.00
N LEU A 143 5.93 8.75 -11.71
CA LEU A 143 4.96 9.27 -12.69
C LEU A 143 5.47 10.60 -13.28
N ARG A 144 5.43 10.72 -14.61
CA ARG A 144 5.83 11.92 -15.35
C ARG A 144 4.80 12.28 -16.40
N GLN A 145 3.97 13.30 -16.17
CA GLN A 145 3.08 13.80 -17.21
C GLN A 145 3.90 14.60 -18.23
N SER A 146 4.16 14.02 -19.40
CA SER A 146 5.11 14.53 -20.39
C SER A 146 4.50 14.75 -21.79
N GLY A 147 3.20 14.52 -21.95
CA GLY A 147 2.50 14.66 -23.23
C GLY A 147 2.74 13.50 -24.20
N ARG A 148 3.39 12.43 -23.73
CA ARG A 148 3.56 11.14 -24.41
C ARG A 148 3.44 10.03 -23.38
N GLU A 149 3.17 8.82 -23.86
CA GLU A 149 3.20 7.61 -23.04
C GLU A 149 4.56 6.91 -23.14
N GLY A 150 4.91 6.14 -22.12
CA GLY A 150 6.11 5.29 -22.15
C GLY A 150 6.43 4.69 -20.79
N VAL A 151 6.89 3.45 -20.76
CA VAL A 151 7.22 2.74 -19.51
C VAL A 151 8.66 2.25 -19.56
N GLN A 152 9.42 2.56 -18.52
CA GLN A 152 10.80 2.11 -18.34
C GLN A 152 10.92 1.40 -16.99
N VAL A 153 11.47 0.19 -16.98
CA VAL A 153 11.70 -0.63 -15.80
C VAL A 153 13.20 -0.68 -15.53
N GLU A 154 13.59 -0.41 -14.28
CA GLU A 154 14.96 -0.50 -13.78
C GLU A 154 15.00 -1.53 -12.65
N ALA A 155 15.76 -2.60 -12.83
CA ALA A 155 15.87 -3.74 -11.91
C ALA A 155 17.15 -4.54 -12.16
N ASP A 156 17.45 -5.52 -11.30
CA ASP A 156 18.54 -6.47 -11.56
C ASP A 156 18.27 -7.29 -12.85
N ASP A 157 19.31 -7.56 -13.64
CA ASP A 157 19.24 -8.31 -14.91
C ASP A 157 18.46 -9.64 -14.82
N ASN A 158 18.62 -10.37 -13.73
CA ASN A 158 17.95 -11.64 -13.48
C ASN A 158 16.55 -11.50 -12.85
N LEU A 159 16.14 -10.29 -12.45
CA LEU A 159 14.82 -9.99 -11.89
C LEU A 159 13.92 -9.20 -12.84
N ILE A 160 14.48 -8.44 -13.80
CA ILE A 160 13.70 -7.57 -14.68
C ILE A 160 12.65 -8.34 -15.50
N GLY A 161 12.98 -9.58 -15.91
CA GLY A 161 12.06 -10.50 -16.59
C GLY A 161 10.98 -11.13 -15.68
N LEU A 162 11.00 -10.89 -14.37
CA LEU A 162 9.93 -11.25 -13.43
C LEU A 162 8.88 -10.13 -13.28
N ILE A 163 9.19 -8.91 -13.73
CA ILE A 163 8.28 -7.76 -13.67
C ILE A 163 7.34 -7.82 -14.87
N GLU A 164 6.03 -7.79 -14.60
CA GLU A 164 4.99 -7.73 -15.62
C GLU A 164 4.40 -6.33 -15.70
N THR A 165 4.19 -5.87 -16.93
CA THR A 165 3.50 -4.61 -17.23
C THR A 165 2.47 -4.87 -18.32
N ALA A 166 1.19 -4.64 -18.03
CA ALA A 166 0.09 -4.84 -18.97
C ALA A 166 -0.99 -3.78 -18.77
N VAL A 167 -1.70 -3.41 -19.83
CA VAL A 167 -2.88 -2.54 -19.71
C VAL A 167 -4.12 -3.40 -19.59
N THR A 168 -4.90 -3.18 -18.54
CA THR A 168 -6.18 -3.85 -18.26
C THR A 168 -7.28 -2.81 -18.03
N THR A 169 -8.53 -3.23 -17.95
CA THR A 169 -9.64 -2.32 -17.61
C THR A 169 -10.00 -2.47 -16.14
N ARG A 170 -9.87 -1.39 -15.36
CA ARG A 170 -10.20 -1.35 -13.93
C ARG A 170 -11.20 -0.23 -13.68
N ASP A 171 -12.35 -0.55 -13.09
CA ASP A 171 -13.46 0.41 -12.85
C ASP A 171 -13.91 1.17 -14.11
N GLY A 172 -13.82 0.53 -15.28
CA GLY A 172 -14.12 1.14 -16.60
C GLY A 172 -12.97 1.93 -17.22
N LEU A 173 -11.84 2.10 -16.52
CA LEU A 173 -10.69 2.90 -16.95
C LEU A 173 -9.51 2.02 -17.44
N PRO A 174 -8.92 2.31 -18.61
CA PRO A 174 -7.67 1.69 -19.05
C PRO A 174 -6.54 1.98 -18.05
N THR A 175 -6.00 0.93 -17.45
CA THR A 175 -5.08 0.99 -16.31
C THR A 175 -3.85 0.15 -16.58
N LEU A 176 -2.67 0.74 -16.44
CA LEU A 176 -1.39 0.04 -16.48
C LEU A 176 -1.18 -0.71 -15.15
N GLU A 177 -1.37 -2.03 -15.18
CA GLU A 177 -0.95 -2.91 -14.09
C GLU A 177 0.56 -3.16 -14.16
N ILE A 178 1.23 -2.94 -13.02
CA ILE A 178 2.67 -3.15 -12.81
C ILE A 178 2.81 -4.08 -11.61
N GLY A 179 3.41 -5.25 -11.81
CA GLY A 179 3.59 -6.21 -10.74
C GLY A 179 4.67 -7.24 -11.04
N THR A 180 4.67 -8.35 -10.31
CA THR A 180 5.54 -9.50 -10.59
C THR A 180 4.73 -10.72 -11.01
N LYS A 181 5.34 -11.56 -11.85
CA LYS A 181 4.80 -12.85 -12.30
C LYS A 181 4.17 -13.64 -11.16
N LYS A 182 3.02 -14.27 -11.43
CA LYS A 182 2.31 -15.10 -10.45
C LYS A 182 3.25 -16.18 -9.88
N GLY A 183 3.41 -16.20 -8.57
CA GLY A 183 4.27 -17.16 -7.86
C GLY A 183 5.76 -16.82 -7.87
N ALA A 184 6.19 -15.72 -8.51
CA ALA A 184 7.56 -15.23 -8.38
C ALA A 184 7.83 -14.74 -6.96
N SER A 185 8.94 -15.21 -6.39
CA SER A 185 9.49 -14.76 -5.12
C SER A 185 10.90 -14.29 -5.37
N TYR A 186 11.30 -13.14 -4.80
CA TYR A 186 12.62 -12.57 -5.04
C TYR A 186 13.14 -11.82 -3.81
N THR A 187 14.45 -11.64 -3.78
CA THR A 187 15.14 -10.77 -2.81
C THR A 187 16.27 -10.04 -3.51
N THR A 188 16.37 -8.72 -3.33
CA THR A 188 17.45 -7.91 -3.90
C THR A 188 17.83 -6.79 -2.94
N ARG A 189 19.04 -6.25 -3.13
CA ARG A 189 19.53 -5.04 -2.46
C ARG A 189 19.24 -3.77 -3.27
N ASN A 190 18.92 -3.91 -4.55
CA ASN A 190 18.67 -2.81 -5.46
C ASN A 190 17.17 -2.50 -5.51
N ARG A 191 16.82 -1.20 -5.53
CA ARG A 191 15.43 -0.77 -5.48
C ARG A 191 14.82 -0.74 -6.88
N MET A 192 14.05 -1.78 -7.22
CA MET A 192 13.36 -1.85 -8.51
C MET A 192 12.42 -0.66 -8.70
N THR A 193 12.58 0.04 -9.82
CA THR A 193 11.90 1.32 -10.11
C THR A 193 11.26 1.26 -11.49
N VAL A 194 10.01 1.72 -11.61
CA VAL A 194 9.28 1.83 -12.87
C VAL A 194 8.94 3.30 -13.13
N THR A 195 9.48 3.86 -14.19
CA THR A 195 9.14 5.21 -14.65
C THR A 195 8.03 5.14 -15.68
N VAL A 196 6.97 5.91 -15.47
CA VAL A 196 5.76 5.94 -16.31
C VAL A 196 5.55 7.36 -16.84
N ASP A 197 5.79 7.54 -18.13
CA ASP A 197 5.42 8.74 -18.89
C ASP A 197 3.92 8.69 -19.24
N LEU A 198 3.21 9.79 -19.00
CA LEU A 198 1.75 9.90 -19.11
C LEU A 198 1.32 11.10 -19.98
N ILE A 199 0.16 10.96 -20.63
CA ILE A 199 -0.58 12.08 -21.23
C ILE A 199 -1.62 12.61 -20.23
N ASP A 200 -2.49 11.73 -19.74
CA ASP A 200 -3.51 12.00 -18.71
C ASP A 200 -3.39 10.99 -17.56
N LEU A 201 -3.93 11.32 -16.39
CA LEU A 201 -3.97 10.43 -15.23
C LEU A 201 -5.23 10.67 -14.40
N GLN A 202 -6.04 9.62 -14.26
CA GLN A 202 -7.29 9.62 -13.52
C GLN A 202 -7.30 8.64 -12.33
N SER A 203 -6.36 7.69 -12.29
CA SER A 203 -6.29 6.68 -11.23
C SER A 203 -4.85 6.29 -10.85
N VAL A 204 -4.58 6.22 -9.55
CA VAL A 204 -3.38 5.62 -8.96
C VAL A 204 -3.80 4.62 -7.89
N ALA A 205 -3.45 3.36 -8.07
CA ALA A 205 -3.74 2.30 -7.12
C ALA A 205 -2.46 1.59 -6.63
N ILE A 206 -2.39 1.25 -5.35
CA ILE A 206 -1.36 0.41 -4.75
C ILE A 206 -2.02 -0.79 -4.07
N SER A 207 -1.49 -1.99 -4.31
CA SER A 207 -1.82 -3.22 -3.62
C SER A 207 -0.52 -3.89 -3.18
N GLY A 208 -0.08 -3.60 -1.96
CA GLY A 208 1.23 -4.01 -1.45
C GLY A 208 1.91 -2.94 -0.59
N SER A 209 3.21 -2.74 -0.81
CA SER A 209 4.11 -1.95 0.06
C SER A 209 5.15 -1.18 -0.76
N GLY A 210 4.76 -0.72 -1.95
CA GLY A 210 5.62 0.06 -2.85
C GLY A 210 5.21 1.52 -2.89
N ASP A 211 6.06 2.38 -3.43
CA ASP A 211 5.87 3.84 -3.37
C ASP A 211 5.55 4.40 -4.74
N VAL A 212 4.63 5.37 -4.83
CA VAL A 212 4.36 6.14 -6.05
C VAL A 212 4.75 7.61 -5.85
N LEU A 213 5.67 8.11 -6.67
CA LEU A 213 6.07 9.51 -6.69
C LEU A 213 5.61 10.19 -7.98
N GLY A 214 5.19 11.45 -7.90
CA GLY A 214 4.88 12.26 -9.08
C GLY A 214 4.98 13.76 -8.81
N ASN A 215 5.21 14.55 -9.86
CA ASN A 215 5.26 16.01 -9.76
C ASN A 215 4.58 16.69 -10.96
N GLY A 216 3.82 17.75 -10.71
CA GLY A 216 3.25 18.62 -11.75
C GLY A 216 2.05 18.02 -12.49
N ILE A 217 1.40 17.02 -11.90
CA ILE A 217 0.28 16.29 -12.51
C ILE A 217 -0.96 17.21 -12.58
N LYS A 218 -1.63 17.19 -13.74
CA LYS A 218 -2.87 17.89 -14.03
C LYS A 218 -3.93 16.88 -14.48
N SER A 219 -5.11 16.96 -13.89
CA SER A 219 -6.25 16.09 -14.22
C SER A 219 -7.58 16.81 -13.99
N GLY A 220 -8.69 16.26 -14.49
CA GLY A 220 -10.04 16.71 -14.10
C GLY A 220 -10.52 16.03 -12.81
N GLU A 221 -10.29 14.73 -12.71
CA GLU A 221 -10.60 13.89 -11.55
C GLU A 221 -9.45 12.90 -11.35
N LEU A 222 -8.90 12.84 -10.13
CA LEU A 222 -7.87 11.88 -9.76
C LEU A 222 -8.31 11.05 -8.55
N ARG A 223 -8.32 9.73 -8.73
CA ARG A 223 -8.58 8.74 -7.67
C ARG A 223 -7.27 8.11 -7.22
N LEU A 224 -7.05 8.08 -5.92
CA LEU A 224 -5.92 7.44 -5.26
C LEU A 224 -6.46 6.35 -4.33
N SER A 225 -5.97 5.12 -4.46
CA SER A 225 -6.34 3.99 -3.62
C SER A 225 -5.10 3.23 -3.14
N ILE A 226 -4.91 3.12 -1.83
CA ILE A 226 -3.89 2.27 -1.22
C ILE A 226 -4.58 1.12 -0.50
N VAL A 227 -4.15 -0.11 -0.80
CA VAL A 227 -4.48 -1.32 -0.03
C VAL A 227 -3.16 -1.95 0.42
N GLY A 228 -2.85 -1.82 1.71
CA GLY A 228 -1.59 -2.29 2.29
C GLY A 228 -0.82 -1.19 3.02
N SER A 229 0.46 -1.02 2.69
CA SER A 229 1.43 -0.20 3.42
C SER A 229 2.45 0.44 2.48
N GLY A 230 1.99 0.91 1.33
CA GLY A 230 2.81 1.62 0.34
C GLY A 230 2.41 3.09 0.27
N ASP A 231 3.38 3.97 -0.02
CA ASP A 231 3.19 5.41 0.13
C ASP A 231 2.95 6.11 -1.21
N VAL A 232 2.21 7.22 -1.20
CA VAL A 232 2.01 8.07 -2.38
C VAL A 232 2.43 9.50 -2.09
N ARG A 233 3.31 10.07 -2.92
CA ARG A 233 3.66 11.49 -2.85
C ARG A 233 3.51 12.19 -4.20
N LEU A 234 2.52 13.08 -4.30
CA LEU A 234 2.26 13.91 -5.49
C LEU A 234 2.43 15.40 -5.15
N THR A 235 3.42 16.05 -5.74
CA THR A 235 3.67 17.49 -5.56
C THR A 235 3.22 18.30 -6.79
N GLN A 236 2.85 19.57 -6.58
CA GLN A 236 2.35 20.46 -7.64
C GLN A 236 1.14 19.90 -8.42
N LEU A 237 0.27 19.14 -7.74
CA LEU A 237 -0.98 18.62 -8.31
C LEU A 237 -1.95 19.77 -8.65
N ALA A 238 -2.65 19.67 -9.77
CA ALA A 238 -3.81 20.50 -10.08
C ALA A 238 -4.95 19.60 -10.57
N THR A 239 -6.05 19.53 -9.80
CA THR A 239 -7.22 18.72 -10.17
C THR A 239 -8.52 19.43 -9.84
N GLY A 240 -9.62 19.09 -10.52
CA GLY A 240 -10.95 19.49 -10.07
C GLY A 240 -11.36 18.68 -8.84
N THR A 241 -11.42 17.35 -9.00
CA THR A 241 -11.76 16.43 -7.90
C THR A 241 -10.56 15.54 -7.55
N MET A 242 -10.28 15.42 -6.25
CA MET A 242 -9.32 14.46 -5.69
C MET A 242 -10.04 13.52 -4.74
N ALA A 243 -9.94 12.21 -4.96
CA ALA A 243 -10.42 11.18 -4.03
C ALA A 243 -9.24 10.36 -3.52
N VAL A 244 -9.06 10.27 -2.21
CA VAL A 244 -8.01 9.52 -1.54
C VAL A 244 -8.65 8.44 -0.67
N ASN A 245 -8.29 7.18 -0.90
CA ASN A 245 -8.78 6.04 -0.12
C ASN A 245 -7.58 5.24 0.38
N VAL A 246 -7.41 5.15 1.70
CA VAL A 246 -6.34 4.38 2.35
C VAL A 246 -6.98 3.24 3.12
N SER A 247 -6.61 1.99 2.81
CA SER A 247 -7.00 0.79 3.53
C SER A 247 -5.74 0.06 4.01
N GLY A 248 -5.49 0.10 5.32
CA GLY A 248 -4.24 -0.36 5.93
C GLY A 248 -3.45 0.77 6.58
N SER A 249 -2.15 0.86 6.26
CA SER A 249 -1.16 1.68 6.98
C SER A 249 -0.15 2.38 6.05
N GLY A 250 -0.53 2.68 4.80
CA GLY A 250 0.30 3.44 3.87
C GLY A 250 -0.04 4.93 3.91
N ASP A 251 0.96 5.78 3.69
CA ASP A 251 0.83 7.24 3.85
C ASP A 251 0.62 7.97 2.52
N VAL A 252 -0.08 9.11 2.57
CA VAL A 252 -0.37 9.94 1.39
C VAL A 252 0.07 11.38 1.64
N ALA A 253 0.97 11.89 0.80
CA ALA A 253 1.43 13.28 0.83
C ALA A 253 1.08 14.02 -0.48
N LEU A 254 0.15 14.97 -0.42
CA LEU A 254 -0.27 15.76 -1.60
C LEU A 254 0.00 17.26 -1.40
N GLY A 255 0.47 17.91 -2.47
CA GLY A 255 0.64 19.37 -2.52
C GLY A 255 0.23 19.97 -3.86
N GLY A 256 -0.34 21.17 -3.87
CA GLY A 256 -0.87 21.83 -5.07
C GLY A 256 -2.25 22.48 -4.85
N LYS A 257 -3.21 22.23 -5.75
CA LYS A 257 -4.59 22.72 -5.68
C LYS A 257 -5.62 21.66 -6.08
N ALA A 258 -6.78 21.68 -5.43
CA ALA A 258 -7.98 20.94 -5.80
C ALA A 258 -9.24 21.81 -5.62
N ASP A 259 -10.31 21.59 -6.39
CA ASP A 259 -11.61 22.20 -6.02
C ASP A 259 -12.26 21.37 -4.91
N LYS A 260 -12.29 20.04 -5.07
CA LYS A 260 -12.86 19.09 -4.09
C LYS A 260 -11.84 18.06 -3.67
N LEU A 261 -11.70 17.84 -2.36
CA LEU A 261 -10.88 16.77 -1.77
C LEU A 261 -11.75 15.87 -0.90
N SER A 262 -11.82 14.59 -1.25
CA SER A 262 -12.40 13.54 -0.40
C SER A 262 -11.30 12.62 0.11
N VAL A 263 -11.23 12.43 1.42
CA VAL A 263 -10.27 11.54 2.11
C VAL A 263 -11.03 10.50 2.90
N SER A 264 -10.72 9.23 2.66
CA SER A 264 -11.25 8.08 3.40
C SER A 264 -10.07 7.24 3.91
N ILE A 265 -9.99 7.05 5.23
CA ILE A 265 -8.96 6.26 5.90
C ILE A 265 -9.63 5.13 6.66
N ALA A 266 -9.30 3.88 6.31
CA ALA A 266 -9.74 2.66 6.98
C ALA A 266 -8.50 1.92 7.49
N GLY A 267 -8.13 2.15 8.76
CA GLY A 267 -6.89 1.64 9.35
C GLY A 267 -6.09 2.71 10.09
N SER A 268 -4.79 2.76 9.83
CA SER A 268 -3.80 3.53 10.61
C SER A 268 -2.80 4.34 9.76
N GLY A 269 -3.04 4.50 8.45
CA GLY A 269 -2.20 5.33 7.57
C GLY A 269 -2.56 6.82 7.64
N ASP A 270 -1.58 7.69 7.39
CA ASP A 270 -1.71 9.14 7.50
C ASP A 270 -1.95 9.82 6.13
N VAL A 271 -2.81 10.83 6.10
CA VAL A 271 -3.07 11.65 4.90
C VAL A 271 -2.67 13.11 5.14
N VAL A 272 -1.53 13.50 4.58
CA VAL A 272 -0.93 14.84 4.69
C VAL A 272 -1.16 15.65 3.42
N THR A 273 -2.10 16.59 3.49
CA THR A 273 -2.50 17.46 2.36
C THR A 273 -2.43 18.96 2.72
N ARG A 274 -1.64 19.34 3.73
CA ARG A 274 -1.47 20.75 4.16
C ARG A 274 -0.98 21.68 3.03
N GLU A 275 -0.20 21.13 2.10
CA GLU A 275 0.31 21.83 0.90
C GLU A 275 -0.69 21.81 -0.28
N LEU A 276 -1.79 21.06 -0.20
CA LEU A 276 -2.84 20.97 -1.21
C LEU A 276 -4.01 21.87 -0.82
N GLN A 277 -4.11 23.05 -1.44
CA GLN A 277 -5.22 23.96 -1.17
C GLN A 277 -6.50 23.44 -1.81
N ALA A 278 -7.49 23.09 -1.00
CA ALA A 278 -8.81 22.62 -1.45
C ALA A 278 -9.94 23.58 -1.08
N GLU A 279 -10.92 23.76 -1.96
CA GLU A 279 -12.09 24.61 -1.68
C GLU A 279 -13.10 23.88 -0.78
N GLU A 280 -13.49 22.66 -1.15
CA GLU A 280 -14.38 21.78 -0.38
C GLU A 280 -13.62 20.52 0.07
N VAL A 281 -13.65 20.21 1.37
CA VAL A 281 -12.96 19.04 1.93
C VAL A 281 -13.94 18.15 2.69
N SER A 282 -13.85 16.85 2.45
CA SER A 282 -14.52 15.79 3.20
C SER A 282 -13.49 14.80 3.73
N VAL A 283 -13.51 14.51 5.02
CA VAL A 283 -12.62 13.54 5.68
C VAL A 283 -13.48 12.51 6.42
N SER A 284 -13.22 11.23 6.16
CA SER A 284 -13.81 10.10 6.87
C SER A 284 -12.71 9.19 7.40
N ILE A 285 -12.66 8.98 8.71
CA ILE A 285 -11.68 8.12 9.38
C ILE A 285 -12.42 6.98 10.09
N ALA A 286 -12.05 5.74 9.80
CA ALA A 286 -12.47 4.54 10.49
C ALA A 286 -11.21 3.80 10.99
N GLY A 287 -10.87 3.97 12.27
CA GLY A 287 -9.63 3.48 12.85
C GLY A 287 -8.84 4.57 13.59
N SER A 288 -7.52 4.62 13.34
CA SER A 288 -6.54 5.39 14.13
C SER A 288 -5.54 6.21 13.30
N GLY A 289 -5.71 6.33 11.99
CA GLY A 289 -4.86 7.17 11.13
C GLY A 289 -5.30 8.63 11.13
N ASP A 290 -4.37 9.57 10.91
CA ASP A 290 -4.64 11.01 10.96
C ASP A 290 -4.86 11.64 9.57
N ALA A 291 -5.61 12.75 9.52
CA ALA A 291 -5.68 13.61 8.34
C ALA A 291 -5.21 15.04 8.64
N LYS A 292 -4.44 15.63 7.73
CA LYS A 292 -3.77 16.94 7.90
C LYS A 292 -4.05 17.81 6.67
N VAL A 293 -5.17 18.55 6.69
CA VAL A 293 -5.80 19.15 5.49
C VAL A 293 -5.74 20.69 5.41
N ASN A 294 -6.02 21.25 4.23
CA ASN A 294 -6.11 22.70 3.98
C ASN A 294 -7.39 23.01 3.20
N ALA A 295 -8.38 23.62 3.88
CA ALA A 295 -9.75 23.77 3.39
C ALA A 295 -10.17 25.25 3.42
N ARG A 296 -10.71 25.75 2.30
CA ARG A 296 -11.03 27.19 2.13
C ARG A 296 -12.49 27.55 2.37
N LYS A 297 -13.44 26.73 1.92
CA LYS A 297 -14.89 27.02 2.04
C LYS A 297 -15.60 26.10 3.00
N THR A 298 -15.44 24.78 2.86
CA THR A 298 -16.11 23.79 3.71
C THR A 298 -15.18 22.67 4.12
N LEU A 299 -15.38 22.19 5.35
CA LEU A 299 -14.69 21.02 5.89
C LEU A 299 -15.71 20.15 6.62
N ASN A 300 -16.00 18.99 6.06
CA ASN A 300 -16.85 17.97 6.68
C ASN A 300 -15.93 16.86 7.22
N VAL A 301 -16.07 16.51 8.50
CA VAL A 301 -15.24 15.50 9.15
C VAL A 301 -16.12 14.47 9.85
N SER A 302 -15.87 13.19 9.58
CA SER A 302 -16.48 12.05 10.28
C SER A 302 -15.38 11.14 10.82
N ILE A 303 -15.37 10.87 12.12
CA ILE A 303 -14.38 10.00 12.77
C ILE A 303 -15.11 8.89 13.53
N ALA A 304 -14.75 7.64 13.26
CA ALA A 304 -15.16 6.45 13.98
C ALA A 304 -13.89 5.73 14.49
N GLY A 305 -13.52 5.99 15.74
CA GLY A 305 -12.26 5.50 16.32
C GLY A 305 -11.47 6.60 17.05
N SER A 306 -10.15 6.65 16.80
CA SER A 306 -9.19 7.43 17.61
C SER A 306 -8.21 8.29 16.80
N GLY A 307 -8.36 8.38 15.48
CA GLY A 307 -7.52 9.24 14.63
C GLY A 307 -7.91 10.72 14.70
N ASP A 308 -6.95 11.62 14.45
CA ASP A 308 -7.13 13.08 14.54
C ASP A 308 -7.20 13.77 13.17
N VAL A 309 -7.90 14.91 13.12
CA VAL A 309 -7.91 15.81 11.95
C VAL A 309 -7.36 17.19 12.30
N ASP A 310 -6.14 17.46 11.82
CA ASP A 310 -5.57 18.80 11.76
C ASP A 310 -6.07 19.52 10.51
N TYR A 311 -6.52 20.77 10.64
CA TYR A 311 -6.88 21.59 9.48
C TYR A 311 -6.30 23.01 9.52
N THR A 312 -6.19 23.58 8.33
CA THR A 312 -5.78 24.97 8.08
C THR A 312 -6.77 25.66 7.13
N GLY A 313 -6.79 26.99 7.14
CA GLY A 313 -7.79 27.80 6.44
C GLY A 313 -8.98 28.20 7.34
N ASP A 314 -10.00 28.81 6.72
CA ASP A 314 -11.19 29.35 7.40
C ASP A 314 -12.51 28.74 6.87
N PRO A 315 -12.66 27.40 6.84
CA PRO A 315 -13.84 26.75 6.30
C PRO A 315 -15.04 26.80 7.27
N VAL A 316 -16.25 26.67 6.72
CA VAL A 316 -17.42 26.23 7.49
C VAL A 316 -17.21 24.76 7.88
N LEU A 317 -16.95 24.54 9.17
CA LEU A 317 -16.65 23.23 9.74
C LEU A 317 -17.93 22.48 10.16
N LYS A 318 -18.02 21.20 9.80
CA LYS A 318 -18.99 20.24 10.33
C LYS A 318 -18.26 18.98 10.79
N THR A 319 -18.53 18.52 12.01
CA THR A 319 -17.84 17.37 12.63
C THR A 319 -18.83 16.37 13.20
N SER A 320 -18.58 15.08 12.99
CA SER A 320 -19.19 13.96 13.71
C SER A 320 -18.09 13.06 14.22
N ILE A 321 -18.09 12.74 15.52
CA ILE A 321 -17.04 11.95 16.17
C ILE A 321 -17.69 10.88 17.04
N ALA A 322 -17.37 9.62 16.74
CA ALA A 322 -17.75 8.44 17.50
C ALA A 322 -16.47 7.73 17.97
N GLY A 323 -15.98 8.13 19.15
CA GLY A 323 -14.75 7.59 19.74
C GLY A 323 -13.94 8.67 20.46
N HIS A 324 -12.62 8.63 20.34
CA HIS A 324 -11.67 9.46 21.08
C HIS A 324 -10.83 10.41 20.20
N GLY A 325 -11.07 10.43 18.89
CA GLY A 325 -10.39 11.34 17.95
C GLY A 325 -10.80 12.80 18.12
N ASN A 326 -9.98 13.71 17.60
CA ASN A 326 -10.11 15.15 17.75
C ASN A 326 -10.06 15.89 16.40
N VAL A 327 -10.60 17.11 16.34
CA VAL A 327 -10.53 17.98 15.15
C VAL A 327 -10.00 19.35 15.57
N LYS A 328 -8.84 19.74 15.04
CA LYS A 328 -8.10 20.91 15.53
C LYS A 328 -7.61 21.82 14.40
N LYS A 329 -7.82 23.12 14.55
CA LYS A 329 -7.20 24.16 13.72
C LYS A 329 -5.73 24.35 14.11
N ARG A 330 -4.86 24.50 13.11
CA ARG A 330 -3.41 24.78 13.27
C ARG A 330 -3.04 26.20 12.89
#